data_AF-A0A7Y8EGN3-F1
#
_entry.id   AF-A0A7Y8EGN3-F1
#
_cell.length_a   1.000
_cell.length_b   1.000
_cell.length_c   1.000
_cell.angle_alpha   90.00
_cell.angle_beta   90.00
_cell.angle_gamma   90.00
#
_symmetry.space_group_name_H-M   'P 1'
#
loop_
_entity.id
_entity.type
_entity.pdbx_description
1 polymer ?
#
loop_
_entity_poly.entity_id
_entity_poly.type
_entity_poly.pdbx_seq_one_letter_code
_entity_poly.pdbx_strand_id
1 'polypeptide(L)'
;LVLLPPGTEVTVSGDGEFRKLNNTNGPDILKSADGSLRGYVSSEHLVPIAGDEYRVEVSFTLNVRAEANVHSQRLMQLPDGTEVTVSGEGEFRKLERVNQYVCFEALEGAREPVADRIVVLDQPIAIKAGDLIGHLGEYQDSGAEHPEKKLHLEVFSTDRMEPFIQASRAWAKRLPAIGNTWLKLAKGTAVVTHQERFGTTQPPSLSAASTPSDADLLVPKSLIDGLSAENKIAITATADRKACNWYRLEGLLHDASGTLLSGWVREEVGVTPWVSPWSWEGYDVIFNYDSPRQALA
;
A
#
# COMPACT_ATOMS: atom_id res chain seq x y z
N LEU A 1 -12.16 -16.91 -9.66
CA LEU A 1 -10.74 -16.74 -10.03
C LEU A 1 -10.21 -15.55 -9.25
N VAL A 2 -9.18 -15.75 -8.43
CA VAL A 2 -8.52 -14.65 -7.73
C VAL A 2 -7.74 -13.85 -8.77
N LEU A 3 -7.93 -12.54 -8.80
CA LEU A 3 -7.17 -11.62 -9.64
C LEU A 3 -5.78 -11.42 -9.03
N LEU A 4 -4.73 -11.53 -9.83
CA LEU A 4 -3.39 -11.15 -9.41
C LEU A 4 -3.36 -9.63 -9.16
N PRO A 5 -2.90 -9.15 -7.98
CA PRO A 5 -2.74 -7.73 -7.74
C PRO A 5 -1.76 -7.09 -8.74
N PRO A 6 -2.00 -5.84 -9.19
CA PRO A 6 -1.02 -5.10 -10.00
C PRO A 6 0.36 -5.08 -9.35
N GLY A 7 1.41 -5.35 -10.14
CA GLY A 7 2.79 -5.42 -9.66
C GLY A 7 3.23 -6.79 -9.13
N THR A 8 2.36 -7.82 -9.13
CA THR A 8 2.77 -9.19 -8.80
C THR A 8 3.75 -9.70 -9.85
N GLU A 9 4.94 -10.10 -9.41
CA GLU A 9 5.93 -10.72 -10.29
C GLU A 9 5.45 -12.10 -10.73
N VAL A 10 5.51 -12.36 -12.05
CA VAL A 10 5.08 -13.63 -12.64
C VAL A 10 6.12 -14.18 -13.60
N THR A 11 6.29 -15.51 -13.57
CA THR A 11 6.99 -16.24 -14.61
C THR A 11 5.95 -16.85 -15.54
N VAL A 12 6.12 -16.65 -16.85
CA VAL A 12 5.16 -17.13 -17.85
C VAL A 12 5.82 -17.94 -18.96
N SER A 13 5.02 -18.78 -19.63
CA SER A 13 5.43 -19.49 -20.85
C SER A 13 4.30 -19.59 -21.87
N GLY A 14 4.65 -20.02 -23.07
CA GLY A 14 3.73 -20.20 -24.19
C GLY A 14 3.58 -18.95 -25.06
N ASP A 15 2.93 -19.13 -26.20
CA ASP A 15 2.71 -18.09 -27.22
C ASP A 15 1.22 -17.67 -27.29
N GLY A 16 0.89 -16.60 -28.02
CA GLY A 16 -0.48 -16.08 -28.15
C GLY A 16 -0.89 -14.94 -27.18
N GLU A 17 -2.19 -14.67 -27.05
CA GLU A 17 -2.73 -13.57 -26.22
C GLU A 17 -2.69 -13.88 -24.72
N PHE A 18 -2.78 -15.15 -24.35
CA PHE A 18 -2.74 -15.60 -22.96
C PHE A 18 -1.48 -16.41 -22.71
N ARG A 19 -0.78 -16.10 -21.62
CA ARG A 19 0.43 -16.80 -21.19
C ARG A 19 0.14 -17.69 -19.99
N LYS A 20 0.68 -18.91 -19.97
CA LYS A 20 0.59 -19.85 -18.85
C LYS A 20 1.46 -19.35 -17.69
N LEU A 21 0.91 -19.25 -16.49
CA LEU A 21 1.64 -18.93 -15.26
C LEU A 21 2.46 -20.15 -14.80
N ASN A 22 3.74 -19.96 -14.50
CA ASN A 22 4.66 -21.03 -14.10
C ASN A 22 5.02 -20.98 -12.61
N ASN A 23 5.01 -19.80 -12.00
CA ASN A 23 5.36 -19.57 -10.60
C ASN A 23 4.26 -19.94 -9.59
N THR A 24 3.18 -20.56 -10.04
CA THR A 24 2.12 -21.09 -9.20
C THR A 24 1.68 -22.46 -9.70
N ASN A 25 1.29 -23.34 -8.79
CA ASN A 25 0.66 -24.62 -9.10
C ASN A 25 -0.87 -24.52 -9.20
N GLY A 26 -1.50 -23.46 -8.69
CA GLY A 26 -2.93 -23.22 -8.83
C GLY A 26 -3.45 -22.08 -7.97
N PRO A 27 -4.78 -21.90 -7.89
CA PRO A 27 -5.42 -20.83 -7.10
C PRO A 27 -5.13 -20.93 -5.60
N ASP A 28 -4.93 -19.78 -4.94
CA ASP A 28 -4.55 -19.73 -3.52
C ASP A 28 -5.56 -20.40 -2.57
N ILE A 29 -6.85 -20.41 -2.92
CA ILE A 29 -7.89 -21.11 -2.12
C ILE A 29 -7.63 -22.63 -1.99
N LEU A 30 -6.88 -23.19 -2.93
CA LEU A 30 -6.47 -24.60 -2.95
C LEU A 30 -5.07 -24.83 -2.39
N LYS A 31 -4.32 -23.80 -2.00
CA LYS A 31 -2.97 -24.00 -1.45
C LYS A 31 -3.04 -24.41 0.01
N SER A 32 -2.31 -25.48 0.34
CA SER A 32 -2.00 -25.88 1.70
C SER A 32 -0.85 -25.03 2.27
N ALA A 33 -0.62 -25.11 3.58
CA ALA A 33 0.46 -24.38 4.25
C ALA A 33 1.86 -24.74 3.74
N ASP A 34 2.03 -25.94 3.18
CA ASP A 34 3.27 -26.43 2.56
C ASP A 34 3.40 -26.05 1.07
N GLY A 35 2.44 -25.31 0.52
CA GLY A 35 2.40 -24.90 -0.89
C GLY A 35 1.84 -25.94 -1.85
N SER A 36 1.53 -27.16 -1.41
CA SER A 36 0.85 -28.16 -2.24
C SER A 36 -0.60 -27.77 -2.53
N LEU A 37 -1.17 -28.31 -3.61
CA LEU A 37 -2.61 -28.18 -3.83
C LEU A 37 -3.37 -29.23 -3.02
N ARG A 38 -4.42 -28.78 -2.35
CA ARG A 38 -5.43 -29.64 -1.74
C ARG A 38 -6.59 -29.86 -2.69
N GLY A 39 -7.16 -31.05 -2.60
CA GLY A 39 -8.44 -31.39 -3.18
C GLY A 39 -8.37 -32.42 -4.30
N TYR A 40 -9.54 -32.96 -4.61
CA TYR A 40 -9.75 -34.09 -5.48
C TYR A 40 -10.82 -33.77 -6.53
N VAL A 41 -10.64 -34.30 -7.74
CA VAL A 41 -11.56 -34.15 -8.86
C VAL A 41 -11.98 -35.52 -9.38
N SER A 42 -13.20 -35.64 -9.91
CA SER A 42 -13.67 -36.90 -10.52
C SER A 42 -12.88 -37.19 -11.80
N SER A 43 -12.35 -38.41 -11.94
CA SER A 43 -11.59 -38.83 -13.10
C SER A 43 -12.45 -39.04 -14.35
N GLU A 44 -13.75 -39.26 -14.20
CA GLU A 44 -14.68 -39.45 -15.32
C GLU A 44 -14.80 -38.21 -16.23
N HIS A 45 -14.42 -37.03 -15.70
CA HIS A 45 -14.49 -35.74 -16.38
C HIS A 45 -13.12 -35.26 -16.88
N LEU A 46 -12.11 -36.13 -16.85
CA LEU A 46 -10.74 -35.79 -17.24
C LEU A 46 -10.35 -36.52 -18.52
N VAL A 47 -10.03 -35.75 -19.55
CA VAL A 47 -9.50 -36.25 -20.82
C VAL A 47 -7.97 -36.08 -20.82
N PRO A 48 -7.19 -37.13 -21.09
CA PRO A 48 -5.74 -37.01 -21.11
C PRO A 48 -5.25 -36.09 -22.24
N ILE A 49 -4.25 -35.26 -21.94
CA ILE A 49 -3.56 -34.41 -22.92
C ILE A 49 -2.18 -35.03 -23.23
N ALA A 50 -1.28 -35.02 -22.24
CA ALA A 50 0.07 -35.56 -22.33
C ALA A 50 0.65 -35.79 -20.92
N GLY A 51 1.34 -36.92 -20.71
CA GLY A 51 1.86 -37.28 -19.38
C GLY A 51 0.75 -37.30 -18.33
N ASP A 52 0.96 -36.58 -17.23
CA ASP A 52 -0.01 -36.44 -16.14
C ASP A 52 -0.92 -35.20 -16.30
N GLU A 53 -0.91 -34.53 -17.46
CA GLU A 53 -1.81 -33.41 -17.76
C GLU A 53 -3.13 -33.90 -18.39
N TYR A 54 -4.23 -33.37 -17.89
CA TYR A 54 -5.59 -33.67 -18.30
C TYR A 54 -6.37 -32.38 -18.55
N ARG A 55 -7.37 -32.45 -19.44
CA ARG A 55 -8.36 -31.40 -19.67
C ARG A 55 -9.67 -31.80 -19.02
N VAL A 56 -10.27 -30.86 -18.31
CA VAL A 56 -11.64 -30.98 -17.81
C VAL A 56 -12.61 -30.89 -19.00
N GLU A 57 -13.45 -31.90 -19.19
CA GLU A 57 -14.49 -31.92 -20.23
C GLU A 57 -15.86 -32.12 -19.57
N VAL A 58 -16.65 -31.04 -19.49
CA VAL A 58 -17.98 -31.03 -18.87
C VAL A 58 -18.89 -30.00 -19.55
N SER A 59 -20.21 -30.24 -19.53
CA SER A 59 -21.19 -29.20 -19.92
C SER A 59 -21.51 -28.21 -18.79
N PHE A 60 -20.88 -28.37 -17.63
CA PHE A 60 -21.07 -27.60 -16.41
C PHE A 60 -19.71 -27.20 -15.81
N THR A 61 -19.57 -27.15 -14.48
CA THR A 61 -18.28 -26.93 -13.81
C THR A 61 -17.90 -28.13 -12.93
N LEU A 62 -16.67 -28.64 -13.07
CA LEU A 62 -16.17 -29.74 -12.27
C LEU A 62 -15.87 -29.30 -10.83
N ASN A 63 -16.39 -30.02 -9.83
CA ASN A 63 -16.15 -29.69 -8.43
C ASN A 63 -14.79 -30.20 -7.97
N VAL A 64 -13.99 -29.33 -7.34
CA VAL A 64 -12.83 -29.72 -6.54
C VAL A 64 -13.30 -29.94 -5.10
N ARG A 65 -13.04 -31.14 -4.56
CA ARG A 65 -13.54 -31.58 -3.26
C ARG A 65 -12.42 -31.74 -2.25
N ALA A 66 -12.69 -31.53 -0.97
CA ALA A 66 -11.67 -31.63 0.08
C ALA A 66 -11.12 -33.05 0.25
N GLU A 67 -11.96 -34.06 0.02
CA GLU A 67 -11.62 -35.48 0.08
C GLU A 67 -12.09 -36.22 -1.18
N ALA A 68 -11.56 -37.42 -1.40
CA ALA A 68 -11.83 -38.30 -2.54
C ALA A 68 -13.23 -38.96 -2.50
N ASN A 69 -14.29 -38.17 -2.32
CA ASN A 69 -15.67 -38.66 -2.35
C ASN A 69 -16.68 -37.56 -2.76
N VAL A 70 -17.82 -37.97 -3.33
CA VAL A 70 -18.87 -37.06 -3.84
C VAL A 70 -19.59 -36.21 -2.77
N HIS A 71 -19.50 -36.58 -1.49
CA HIS A 71 -20.18 -35.89 -0.39
C HIS A 71 -19.30 -34.89 0.35
N SER A 72 -17.99 -34.90 0.07
CA SER A 72 -17.02 -34.02 0.69
C SER A 72 -17.25 -32.56 0.29
N GLN A 73 -16.82 -31.67 1.19
CA GLN A 73 -16.89 -30.21 1.02
C GLN A 73 -16.33 -29.81 -0.35
N ARG A 74 -17.10 -28.98 -1.06
CA ARG A 74 -16.66 -28.33 -2.29
C ARG A 74 -15.73 -27.17 -1.94
N LEU A 75 -14.50 -27.22 -2.45
CA LEU A 75 -13.50 -26.17 -2.26
C LEU A 75 -13.59 -25.12 -3.36
N MET A 76 -13.69 -25.56 -4.61
CA MET A 76 -13.90 -24.68 -5.77
C MET A 76 -14.55 -25.43 -6.93
N GLN A 77 -14.76 -24.73 -8.04
CA GLN A 77 -15.26 -25.30 -9.28
C GLN A 77 -14.35 -24.93 -10.45
N LEU A 78 -14.03 -25.90 -11.30
CA LEU A 78 -13.23 -25.73 -12.51
C LEU A 78 -14.18 -25.65 -13.72
N PRO A 79 -14.08 -24.60 -14.54
CA PRO A 79 -14.79 -24.54 -15.81
C PRO A 79 -14.39 -25.67 -16.78
N ASP A 80 -15.25 -25.91 -17.76
CA ASP A 80 -14.90 -26.70 -18.95
C ASP A 80 -13.62 -26.19 -19.62
N GLY A 81 -12.82 -27.10 -20.15
CA GLY A 81 -11.55 -26.80 -20.80
C GLY A 81 -10.38 -26.49 -19.86
N THR A 82 -10.59 -26.45 -18.54
CA THR A 82 -9.50 -26.24 -17.57
C THR A 82 -8.47 -27.37 -17.68
N GLU A 83 -7.20 -27.01 -17.76
CA GLU A 83 -6.10 -27.98 -17.78
C GLU A 83 -5.54 -28.18 -16.38
N VAL A 84 -5.36 -29.43 -15.98
CA VAL A 84 -4.93 -29.84 -14.64
C VAL A 84 -3.87 -30.93 -14.70
N THR A 85 -3.06 -31.04 -13.67
CA THR A 85 -2.24 -32.23 -13.40
C THR A 85 -2.83 -32.95 -12.20
N VAL A 86 -3.00 -34.27 -12.31
CA VAL A 86 -3.57 -35.08 -11.22
C VAL A 86 -2.76 -36.33 -10.94
N SER A 87 -2.71 -36.73 -9.67
CA SER A 87 -2.04 -37.95 -9.20
C SER A 87 -3.02 -38.95 -8.57
N GLY A 88 -2.51 -40.13 -8.20
CA GLY A 88 -3.29 -41.21 -7.59
C GLY A 88 -4.06 -42.05 -8.61
N GLU A 89 -4.94 -42.92 -8.12
CA GLU A 89 -5.78 -43.82 -8.92
C GLU A 89 -7.23 -43.80 -8.40
N GLY A 90 -8.16 -44.35 -9.19
CA GLY A 90 -9.58 -44.46 -8.82
C GLY A 90 -10.49 -43.36 -9.35
N GLU A 91 -11.72 -43.31 -8.83
CA GLU A 91 -12.77 -42.38 -9.28
C GLU A 91 -12.45 -40.92 -8.95
N PHE A 92 -11.67 -40.67 -7.90
CA PHE A 92 -11.23 -39.34 -7.51
C PHE A 92 -9.72 -39.26 -7.56
N ARG A 93 -9.21 -38.29 -8.32
CA ARG A 93 -7.77 -38.06 -8.50
C ARG A 93 -7.36 -36.82 -7.74
N LYS A 94 -6.19 -36.87 -7.10
CA LYS A 94 -5.67 -35.75 -6.31
C LYS A 94 -5.16 -34.68 -7.27
N LEU A 95 -5.51 -33.43 -7.01
CA LEU A 95 -5.06 -32.30 -7.80
C LEU A 95 -3.61 -31.93 -7.43
N GLU A 96 -2.73 -31.91 -8.43
CA GLU A 96 -1.34 -31.49 -8.27
C GLU A 96 -1.09 -30.12 -8.91
N ARG A 97 -1.84 -29.80 -9.97
CA ARG A 97 -1.77 -28.50 -10.65
C ARG A 97 -3.10 -28.10 -11.27
N VAL A 98 -3.39 -26.80 -11.28
CA VAL A 98 -4.40 -26.16 -12.13
C VAL A 98 -3.68 -25.12 -12.96
N ASN A 99 -3.64 -25.29 -14.28
CA ASN A 99 -3.03 -24.31 -15.16
C ASN A 99 -3.83 -23.00 -15.11
N GLN A 100 -3.11 -21.90 -14.92
CA GLN A 100 -3.67 -20.56 -14.89
C GLN A 100 -3.02 -19.72 -15.98
N TYR A 101 -3.79 -18.77 -16.51
CA TYR A 101 -3.39 -17.96 -17.65
C TYR A 101 -3.59 -16.47 -17.37
N VAL A 102 -2.73 -15.64 -17.92
CA VAL A 102 -2.77 -14.18 -17.82
C VAL A 102 -2.69 -13.55 -19.21
N CYS A 103 -3.40 -12.45 -19.44
CA CYS A 103 -3.32 -11.71 -20.70
C CYS A 103 -1.90 -11.12 -20.86
N PHE A 104 -1.25 -11.37 -21.99
CA PHE A 104 0.11 -10.90 -22.26
C PHE A 104 0.19 -9.36 -22.29
N GLU A 105 -0.83 -8.69 -22.82
CA GLU A 105 -0.89 -7.22 -22.86
C GLU A 105 -0.98 -6.57 -21.47
N ALA A 106 -1.34 -7.34 -20.44
CA ALA A 106 -1.37 -6.88 -19.06
C ALA A 106 -0.01 -7.04 -18.33
N LEU A 107 1.01 -7.58 -19.00
CA LEU A 107 2.33 -7.80 -18.42
C LEU A 107 3.32 -6.70 -18.83
N GLU A 108 4.08 -6.22 -17.85
CA GLU A 108 5.31 -5.46 -18.11
C GLU A 108 6.51 -6.38 -17.92
N GLY A 109 7.55 -6.20 -18.74
CA GLY A 109 8.82 -6.91 -18.54
C GLY A 109 9.40 -6.56 -17.17
N ALA A 110 9.89 -7.57 -16.44
CA ALA A 110 10.57 -7.35 -15.17
C ALA A 110 11.71 -6.35 -15.38
N ARG A 111 11.71 -5.26 -14.59
CA ARG A 111 12.75 -4.25 -14.66
C ARG A 111 13.88 -4.68 -13.75
N GLU A 112 14.95 -5.20 -14.34
CA GLU A 112 16.18 -5.38 -13.58
C GLU A 112 16.85 -4.01 -13.37
N PRO A 113 17.18 -3.64 -12.12
CA PRO A 113 17.91 -2.41 -11.86
C PRO A 113 19.29 -2.50 -12.51
N VAL A 114 19.56 -1.57 -13.43
CA VAL A 114 20.90 -1.44 -14.01
C VAL A 114 21.76 -0.64 -13.04
N ALA A 115 22.68 -1.33 -12.35
CA ALA A 115 23.64 -0.72 -11.43
C ALA A 115 24.73 0.08 -12.18
N ASP A 116 25.54 0.83 -11.43
CA ASP A 116 26.76 1.52 -11.89
C ASP A 116 26.57 2.53 -13.04
N ARG A 117 25.38 3.10 -13.19
CA ARG A 117 25.14 4.16 -14.16
C ARG A 117 24.21 5.24 -13.63
N ILE A 118 24.48 6.48 -14.00
CA ILE A 118 23.56 7.61 -13.81
C ILE A 118 22.62 7.63 -15.03
N VAL A 119 21.33 7.46 -14.80
CA VAL A 119 20.30 7.64 -15.84
C VAL A 119 19.76 9.05 -15.77
N VAL A 120 20.17 9.90 -16.72
CA VAL A 120 19.53 11.18 -16.95
C VAL A 120 18.44 10.97 -17.99
N LEU A 121 17.20 11.33 -17.67
CA LEU A 121 16.09 11.23 -18.62
C LEU A 121 16.28 12.27 -19.73
N ASP A 122 16.15 11.85 -20.99
CA ASP A 122 16.22 12.76 -22.16
C ASP A 122 15.16 13.86 -22.08
N GLN A 123 14.00 13.54 -21.49
CA GLN A 123 12.95 14.50 -21.18
C GLN A 123 12.72 14.54 -19.66
N PRO A 124 12.88 15.70 -19.01
CA PRO A 124 12.51 15.87 -17.62
C PRO A 124 11.03 15.53 -17.39
N ILE A 125 10.75 14.74 -16.35
CA ILE A 125 9.38 14.46 -15.93
C ILE A 125 8.95 15.55 -14.95
N ALA A 126 7.90 16.28 -15.29
CA ALA A 126 7.31 17.25 -14.38
C ALA A 126 6.59 16.50 -13.24
N ILE A 127 7.05 16.73 -12.00
CA ILE A 127 6.45 16.19 -10.78
C ILE A 127 5.57 17.28 -10.16
N LYS A 128 4.32 16.96 -9.86
CA LYS A 128 3.41 17.84 -9.13
C LYS A 128 3.49 17.57 -7.63
N ALA A 129 3.13 18.56 -6.84
CA ALA A 129 3.00 18.39 -5.40
C ALA A 129 1.95 17.32 -5.09
N GLY A 130 2.35 16.27 -4.36
CA GLY A 130 1.50 15.13 -4.01
C GLY A 130 1.59 13.96 -4.99
N ASP A 131 2.37 14.05 -6.08
CA ASP A 131 2.64 12.91 -6.94
C ASP A 131 3.46 11.85 -6.18
N LEU A 132 3.11 10.58 -6.40
CA LEU A 132 3.90 9.46 -5.90
C LEU A 132 5.20 9.37 -6.70
N ILE A 133 6.32 9.67 -6.04
CA ILE A 133 7.65 9.68 -6.66
C ILE A 133 8.50 8.46 -6.31
N GLY A 134 8.01 7.59 -5.43
CA GLY A 134 8.71 6.37 -5.01
C GLY A 134 7.98 5.60 -3.92
N HIS A 135 8.37 4.34 -3.73
CA HIS A 135 7.93 3.48 -2.64
C HIS A 135 9.08 3.26 -1.65
N LEU A 136 8.75 2.96 -0.39
CA LEU A 136 9.74 2.53 0.59
C LEU A 136 10.40 1.23 0.13
N GLY A 137 11.74 1.24 0.05
CA GLY A 137 12.55 0.10 -0.32
C GLY A 137 13.28 -0.51 0.87
N GLU A 138 13.94 -1.64 0.63
CA GLU A 138 14.92 -2.18 1.55
C GLU A 138 16.23 -1.41 1.43
N TYR A 139 16.75 -0.96 2.57
CA TYR A 139 18.04 -0.29 2.70
C TYR A 139 18.87 -1.06 3.71
N GLN A 140 20.11 -1.40 3.34
CA GLN A 140 21.06 -2.04 4.22
C GLN A 140 22.33 -1.21 4.23
N ASP A 141 22.64 -0.65 5.40
CA ASP A 141 23.91 0.00 5.63
C ASP A 141 25.05 -1.04 5.67
N SER A 142 26.28 -0.63 5.39
CA SER A 142 27.44 -1.52 5.27
C SER A 142 27.70 -2.36 6.54
N GLY A 143 27.31 -1.84 7.71
CA GLY A 143 27.42 -2.51 9.01
C GLY A 143 26.13 -3.19 9.50
N ALA A 144 25.03 -3.13 8.75
CA ALA A 144 23.77 -3.72 9.16
C ALA A 144 23.72 -5.23 8.87
N GLU A 145 23.33 -6.04 9.85
CA GLU A 145 23.17 -7.49 9.67
C GLU A 145 22.00 -7.84 8.73
N HIS A 146 20.95 -7.01 8.71
CA HIS A 146 19.75 -7.19 7.90
C HIS A 146 19.28 -5.87 7.28
N PRO A 147 18.67 -5.90 6.08
CA PRO A 147 18.05 -4.73 5.49
C PRO A 147 16.84 -4.25 6.30
N GLU A 148 16.58 -2.94 6.25
CA GLU A 148 15.42 -2.29 6.86
C GLU A 148 14.59 -1.55 5.81
N LYS A 149 13.27 -1.44 6.02
CA LYS A 149 12.40 -0.62 5.17
C LYS A 149 12.59 0.87 5.48
N LYS A 150 13.28 1.59 4.59
CA LYS A 150 13.61 3.01 4.78
C LYS A 150 13.42 3.80 3.49
N LEU A 151 13.19 5.11 3.64
CA LEU A 151 13.34 6.09 2.56
C LEU A 151 14.69 6.78 2.73
N HIS A 152 15.61 6.55 1.81
CA HIS A 152 16.82 7.36 1.68
C HIS A 152 16.54 8.48 0.68
N LEU A 153 16.56 9.74 1.14
CA LEU A 153 16.32 10.91 0.29
C LEU A 153 17.46 11.90 0.48
N GLU A 154 18.20 12.16 -0.60
CA GLU A 154 19.22 13.20 -0.65
C GLU A 154 18.76 14.33 -1.57
N VAL A 155 18.79 15.56 -1.04
CA VAL A 155 18.44 16.77 -1.80
C VAL A 155 19.64 17.69 -1.79
N PHE A 156 20.26 17.87 -2.96
CA PHE A 156 21.36 18.81 -3.12
C PHE A 156 20.82 20.23 -3.30
N SER A 157 21.37 21.16 -2.54
CA SER A 157 21.05 22.59 -2.65
C SER A 157 22.33 23.42 -2.66
N THR A 158 22.22 24.68 -3.08
CA THR A 158 23.34 25.63 -2.98
C THR A 158 23.62 26.03 -1.53
N ASP A 159 24.74 26.70 -1.30
CA ASP A 159 25.12 27.33 -0.03
C ASP A 159 24.14 28.42 0.50
N ARG A 160 23.08 28.74 -0.27
CA ARG A 160 22.09 29.78 0.06
C ARG A 160 20.80 29.28 0.72
N MET A 161 20.81 28.10 1.33
CA MET A 161 19.61 27.53 1.95
C MET A 161 19.02 28.42 3.05
N GLU A 162 19.84 28.94 3.96
CA GLU A 162 19.35 29.79 5.06
C GLU A 162 18.70 31.09 4.53
N PRO A 163 19.36 31.90 3.67
CA PRO A 163 18.72 33.06 3.05
C PRO A 163 17.43 32.71 2.28
N PHE A 164 17.40 31.56 1.61
CA PHE A 164 16.22 31.10 0.89
C PHE A 164 15.04 30.81 1.82
N ILE A 165 15.26 30.08 2.92
CA ILE A 165 14.22 29.81 3.94
C ILE A 165 13.71 31.12 4.54
N GLN A 166 14.60 32.07 4.86
CA GLN A 166 14.23 33.39 5.38
C GLN A 166 13.36 34.17 4.37
N ALA A 167 13.75 34.20 3.10
CA ALA A 167 12.98 34.83 2.03
C ALA A 167 11.61 34.16 1.83
N SER A 168 11.57 32.82 1.86
CA SER A 168 10.33 32.04 1.79
C SER A 168 9.38 32.35 2.95
N ARG A 169 9.89 32.41 4.18
CA ARG A 169 9.12 32.80 5.37
C ARG A 169 8.59 34.22 5.27
N ALA A 170 9.39 35.15 4.75
CA ALA A 170 8.95 36.53 4.51
C ALA A 170 7.87 36.60 3.41
N TRP A 171 7.98 35.76 2.38
CA TRP A 171 7.00 35.61 1.32
C TRP A 171 5.68 35.03 1.84
N ALA A 172 5.73 33.99 2.68
CA ALA A 172 4.56 33.36 3.29
C ALA A 172 3.66 34.38 4.01
N LYS A 173 4.26 35.36 4.72
CA LYS A 173 3.52 36.43 5.43
C LYS A 173 2.73 37.36 4.51
N ARG A 174 3.05 37.39 3.20
CA ARG A 174 2.38 38.23 2.20
C ARG A 174 1.33 37.48 1.40
N LEU A 175 1.31 36.15 1.50
CA LEU A 175 0.35 35.32 0.77
C LEU A 175 -1.04 35.38 1.45
N PRO A 176 -2.13 35.32 0.68
CA PRO A 176 -3.46 35.23 1.25
C PRO A 176 -3.62 33.92 2.04
N ALA A 177 -4.44 33.94 3.09
CA ALA A 177 -4.68 32.78 3.95
C ALA A 177 -5.23 31.55 3.20
N ILE A 178 -5.83 31.72 2.02
CA ILE A 178 -6.28 30.61 1.17
C ILE A 178 -5.11 29.74 0.66
N GLY A 179 -3.88 30.27 0.68
CA GLY A 179 -2.65 29.53 0.38
C GLY A 179 -2.12 28.69 1.56
N ASN A 180 -2.79 28.71 2.72
CA ASN A 180 -2.43 27.87 3.86
C ASN A 180 -3.03 26.49 3.68
N THR A 181 -2.29 25.61 3.01
CA THR A 181 -2.75 24.29 2.59
C THR A 181 -2.20 23.16 3.46
N TRP A 182 -1.53 23.44 4.58
CA TRP A 182 -0.96 22.42 5.46
C TRP A 182 -1.60 22.50 6.85
N LEU A 183 -2.32 21.46 7.25
CA LEU A 183 -2.91 21.35 8.59
C LEU A 183 -1.82 20.97 9.58
N LYS A 184 -1.59 21.79 10.61
CA LYS A 184 -0.62 21.49 11.66
C LYS A 184 -1.30 20.78 12.83
N LEU A 185 -0.94 19.52 13.03
CA LEU A 185 -1.23 18.74 14.23
C LEU A 185 -0.03 18.85 15.15
N ALA A 186 -0.16 19.56 16.26
CA ALA A 186 0.95 19.73 17.19
C ALA A 186 1.23 18.44 17.98
N LYS A 187 2.46 18.29 18.50
CA LYS A 187 2.80 17.29 19.50
C LYS A 187 1.77 17.30 20.62
N GLY A 188 1.32 16.11 21.01
CA GLY A 188 0.25 15.91 21.98
C GLY A 188 -1.15 15.91 21.37
N THR A 189 -1.31 16.06 20.04
CA THR A 189 -2.61 15.88 19.38
C THR A 189 -3.16 14.50 19.71
N ALA A 190 -4.38 14.47 20.26
CA ALA A 190 -5.07 13.23 20.61
C ALA A 190 -5.51 12.49 19.34
N VAL A 191 -5.05 11.25 19.19
CA VAL A 191 -5.49 10.32 18.15
C VAL A 191 -6.55 9.40 18.76
N VAL A 192 -7.83 9.70 18.51
CA VAL A 192 -8.95 8.96 19.08
C VAL A 192 -9.13 7.63 18.36
N THR A 193 -9.08 6.52 19.10
CA THR A 193 -9.21 5.18 18.53
C THR A 193 -10.56 5.03 17.82
N HIS A 194 -10.55 4.57 16.57
CA HIS A 194 -11.79 4.40 15.80
C HIS A 194 -12.73 3.37 16.44
N GLN A 195 -14.03 3.63 16.31
CA GLN A 195 -15.11 2.74 16.73
C GLN A 195 -16.19 2.78 15.64
N GLU A 196 -16.79 1.63 15.32
CA GLU A 196 -17.80 1.48 14.26
C GLU A 196 -18.98 2.44 14.37
N ARG A 197 -19.31 2.85 15.61
CA ARG A 197 -20.41 3.80 15.86
C ARG A 197 -20.10 5.23 15.43
N PHE A 198 -18.83 5.56 15.16
CA PHE A 198 -18.45 6.92 14.83
C PHE A 198 -18.93 7.32 13.44
N GLY A 199 -19.60 8.45 13.38
CA GLY A 199 -20.15 9.02 12.14
C GLY A 199 -20.67 10.43 12.36
N THR A 200 -21.37 10.98 11.38
CA THR A 200 -21.94 12.34 11.46
C THR A 200 -22.96 12.51 12.59
N THR A 201 -23.74 11.47 12.90
CA THR A 201 -24.73 11.46 13.98
C THR A 201 -24.12 11.21 15.35
N GLN A 202 -23.00 10.49 15.42
CA GLN A 202 -22.28 10.19 16.64
C GLN A 202 -20.78 10.38 16.41
N PRO A 203 -20.28 11.63 16.38
CA PRO A 203 -18.88 11.89 16.09
C PRO A 203 -17.95 11.40 17.21
N PRO A 204 -16.64 11.28 16.93
CA PRO A 204 -15.64 11.11 17.96
C PRO A 204 -15.67 12.23 19.01
N SER A 205 -15.11 11.95 20.18
CA SER A 205 -15.00 12.89 21.31
C SER A 205 -13.58 12.86 21.86
N LEU A 206 -13.09 14.00 22.36
CA LEU A 206 -11.81 14.08 23.07
C LEU A 206 -11.83 13.37 24.43
N SER A 207 -13.01 13.01 24.95
CA SER A 207 -13.15 12.16 26.14
C SER A 207 -13.10 10.66 25.83
N ALA A 208 -13.14 10.27 24.55
CA ALA A 208 -13.00 8.87 24.17
C ALA A 208 -11.54 8.41 24.33
N ALA A 209 -11.34 7.09 24.35
CA ALA A 209 -10.01 6.50 24.37
C ALA A 209 -9.15 7.06 23.22
N SER A 210 -8.00 7.61 23.57
CA SER A 210 -7.09 8.26 22.64
C SER A 210 -5.65 8.13 23.11
N THR A 211 -4.73 8.20 22.17
CA THR A 211 -3.29 8.24 22.42
C THR A 211 -2.73 9.57 21.92
N PRO A 212 -1.97 10.33 22.72
CA PRO A 212 -1.34 11.56 22.26
C PRO A 212 -0.18 11.24 21.31
N SER A 213 -0.07 12.01 20.24
CA SER A 213 1.09 12.00 19.34
C SER A 213 2.34 12.58 20.00
N ASP A 214 3.53 12.10 19.63
CA ASP A 214 4.80 12.54 20.23
C ASP A 214 5.60 13.55 19.38
N ALA A 215 5.08 13.94 18.21
CA ALA A 215 5.69 14.94 17.34
C ALA A 215 4.65 15.84 16.66
N ASP A 216 5.10 17.01 16.21
CA ASP A 216 4.35 17.82 15.26
C ASP A 216 4.24 17.07 13.93
N LEU A 217 3.07 17.11 13.30
CA LEU A 217 2.84 16.61 11.95
C LEU A 217 2.14 17.67 11.12
N LEU A 218 2.66 17.94 9.93
CA LEU A 218 2.01 18.76 8.94
C LEU A 218 1.33 17.87 7.89
N VAL A 219 0.02 17.98 7.76
CA VAL A 219 -0.78 17.17 6.84
C VAL A 219 -1.21 18.02 5.65
N PRO A 220 -0.81 17.66 4.41
CA PRO A 220 -1.21 18.40 3.22
C PRO A 220 -2.73 18.36 2.99
N LYS A 221 -3.30 19.48 2.54
CA LYS A 221 -4.72 19.58 2.18
C LYS A 221 -5.13 18.54 1.14
N SER A 222 -4.27 18.25 0.17
CA SER A 222 -4.53 17.22 -0.85
C SER A 222 -4.75 15.83 -0.25
N LEU A 223 -4.00 15.47 0.80
CA LEU A 223 -4.19 14.21 1.53
C LEU A 223 -5.56 14.20 2.21
N ILE A 224 -5.91 15.27 2.91
CA ILE A 224 -7.22 15.42 3.58
C ILE A 224 -8.38 15.37 2.57
N ASP A 225 -8.27 16.11 1.48
CA ASP A 225 -9.30 16.18 0.44
C ASP A 225 -9.47 14.80 -0.23
N GLY A 226 -8.38 14.05 -0.40
CA GLY A 226 -8.35 12.68 -0.95
C GLY A 226 -8.87 11.57 -0.03
N LEU A 227 -9.12 11.84 1.26
CA LEU A 227 -9.75 10.85 2.15
C LEU A 227 -11.15 10.47 1.65
N SER A 228 -11.53 9.20 1.84
CA SER A 228 -12.90 8.74 1.57
C SER A 228 -13.92 9.40 2.49
N ALA A 229 -15.20 9.30 2.12
CA ALA A 229 -16.29 9.92 2.89
C ALA A 229 -16.41 9.33 4.30
N GLU A 230 -16.19 8.02 4.49
CA GLU A 230 -16.21 7.41 5.83
C GLU A 230 -15.06 7.85 6.74
N ASN A 231 -14.01 8.46 6.19
CA ASN A 231 -12.84 8.93 6.92
C ASN A 231 -12.89 10.44 7.23
N LYS A 232 -14.02 11.10 6.94
CA LYS A 232 -14.24 12.53 7.18
C LYS A 232 -15.57 12.77 7.87
N ILE A 233 -15.56 13.54 8.96
CA ILE A 233 -16.79 13.98 9.63
C ILE A 233 -16.71 15.49 9.85
N ALA A 234 -17.60 16.24 9.19
CA ALA A 234 -17.74 17.68 9.40
C ALA A 234 -18.88 17.96 10.39
N ILE A 235 -18.59 18.77 11.41
CA ILE A 235 -19.52 19.15 12.46
C ILE A 235 -19.75 20.66 12.40
N THR A 236 -21.00 21.06 12.19
CA THR A 236 -21.38 22.47 12.13
C THR A 236 -21.30 23.15 13.48
N ALA A 237 -21.03 24.46 13.47
CA ALA A 237 -21.10 25.27 14.67
C ALA A 237 -22.53 25.32 15.23
N THR A 238 -22.63 25.40 16.54
CA THR A 238 -23.86 25.71 17.29
C THR A 238 -23.57 26.91 18.20
N ALA A 239 -24.58 27.41 18.93
CA ALA A 239 -24.39 28.53 19.86
C ALA A 239 -23.28 28.27 20.90
N ASP A 240 -23.14 27.02 21.34
CA ASP A 240 -22.22 26.63 22.42
C ASP A 240 -20.95 25.93 21.93
N ARG A 241 -20.81 25.69 20.61
CA ARG A 241 -19.69 24.90 20.05
C ARG A 241 -19.25 25.43 18.69
N LYS A 242 -17.94 25.62 18.52
CA LYS A 242 -17.34 25.92 17.22
C LYS A 242 -17.47 24.75 16.24
N ALA A 243 -17.45 25.05 14.95
CA ALA A 243 -17.36 24.01 13.93
C ALA A 243 -16.05 23.23 14.09
N CYS A 244 -16.07 21.93 13.83
CA CYS A 244 -14.86 21.13 13.76
C CYS A 244 -14.98 20.04 12.70
N ASN A 245 -13.84 19.64 12.17
CA ASN A 245 -13.72 18.49 11.30
C ASN A 245 -12.97 17.38 12.02
N TRP A 246 -13.34 16.14 11.73
CA TRP A 246 -12.61 14.97 12.15
C TRP A 246 -12.09 14.25 10.92
N TYR A 247 -10.81 13.88 10.96
CA TYR A 247 -10.14 13.16 9.90
C TYR A 247 -9.59 11.86 10.47
N ARG A 248 -9.92 10.74 9.84
CA ARG A 248 -9.33 9.45 10.19
C ARG A 248 -8.03 9.28 9.42
N LEU A 249 -6.92 9.26 10.16
CA LEU A 249 -5.58 9.11 9.62
C LEU A 249 -5.00 7.78 10.09
N GLU A 250 -4.40 7.05 9.15
CA GLU A 250 -3.91 5.70 9.38
C GLU A 250 -2.39 5.69 9.27
N GLY A 251 -1.70 5.32 10.35
CA GLY A 251 -0.24 5.15 10.37
C GLY A 251 0.59 6.40 10.07
N LEU A 252 0.06 7.60 10.30
CA LEU A 252 0.77 8.86 10.04
C LEU A 252 1.40 9.48 11.30
N LEU A 253 0.72 9.40 12.44
CA LEU A 253 1.25 9.88 13.72
C LEU A 253 1.91 8.72 14.47
N HIS A 254 2.71 9.03 15.48
CA HIS A 254 3.29 8.02 16.39
C HIS A 254 3.22 8.50 17.84
N ASP A 255 3.21 7.55 18.78
CA ASP A 255 3.33 7.83 20.21
C ASP A 255 4.80 7.93 20.66
N ALA A 256 5.03 8.13 21.96
CA ALA A 256 6.38 8.28 22.54
C ALA A 256 7.27 7.04 22.42
N SER A 257 6.71 5.88 22.10
CA SER A 257 7.46 4.64 21.81
C SER A 257 7.84 4.50 20.34
N GLY A 258 7.41 5.44 19.49
CA GLY A 258 7.54 5.33 18.03
C GLY A 258 6.49 4.42 17.40
N THR A 259 5.47 3.99 18.14
CA THR A 259 4.40 3.15 17.59
C THR A 259 3.47 3.99 16.74
N LEU A 260 3.28 3.60 15.48
CA LEU A 260 2.37 4.27 14.56
C LEU A 260 0.92 4.22 15.07
N LEU A 261 0.24 5.36 14.98
CA LEU A 261 -1.11 5.58 15.45
C LEU A 261 -2.10 5.66 14.29
N SER A 262 -3.24 5.03 14.50
CA SER A 262 -4.37 5.00 13.58
C SER A 262 -5.64 5.44 14.31
N GLY A 263 -6.29 6.49 13.83
CA GLY A 263 -7.49 7.02 14.47
C GLY A 263 -7.91 8.39 14.00
N TRP A 264 -8.83 8.98 14.75
CA TRP A 264 -9.46 10.26 14.45
C TRP A 264 -8.71 11.40 15.10
N VAL A 265 -8.35 12.41 14.30
CA VAL A 265 -7.81 13.69 14.77
C VAL A 265 -8.83 14.80 14.55
N ARG A 266 -8.86 15.76 15.48
CA ARG A 266 -9.79 16.89 15.43
C ARG A 266 -9.11 18.15 14.89
N GLU A 267 -9.68 18.71 13.84
CA GLU A 267 -9.42 20.07 13.38
C GLU A 267 -10.56 20.97 13.89
N GLU A 268 -10.26 21.89 14.80
CA GLU A 268 -11.25 22.87 15.26
C GLU A 268 -11.16 24.11 14.37
N VAL A 269 -12.25 24.44 13.67
CA VAL A 269 -12.25 25.47 12.63
C VAL A 269 -11.92 26.82 13.23
N GLY A 270 -10.87 27.46 12.69
CA GLY A 270 -10.36 28.74 13.17
C GLY A 270 -9.51 28.66 14.44
N VAL A 271 -9.22 27.46 14.95
CA VAL A 271 -8.34 27.23 16.10
C VAL A 271 -7.14 26.36 15.70
N THR A 272 -7.37 25.21 15.08
CA THR A 272 -6.28 24.37 14.60
C THR A 272 -5.59 25.05 13.42
N PRO A 273 -4.26 25.25 13.47
CA PRO A 273 -3.58 26.07 12.49
C PRO A 273 -3.47 25.38 11.13
N TRP A 274 -3.83 26.13 10.09
CA TRP A 274 -3.42 25.87 8.72
C TRP A 274 -2.28 26.82 8.38
N VAL A 275 -1.14 26.25 7.99
CA VAL A 275 0.09 26.99 7.67
C VAL A 275 0.39 26.95 6.18
N SER A 276 1.17 27.92 5.72
CA SER A 276 1.64 27.97 4.33
C SER A 276 2.80 27.00 4.14
N PRO A 277 2.88 26.24 3.03
CA PRO A 277 4.07 25.45 2.72
C PRO A 277 5.34 26.33 2.60
N TRP A 278 5.19 27.61 2.31
CA TRP A 278 6.29 28.57 2.24
C TRP A 278 6.84 28.99 3.61
N SER A 279 6.14 28.68 4.71
CA SER A 279 6.60 29.07 6.06
C SER A 279 7.72 28.19 6.59
N TRP A 280 7.98 27.02 6.00
CA TRP A 280 8.96 26.06 6.50
C TRP A 280 8.77 25.80 8.00
N GLU A 281 7.51 25.61 8.40
CA GLU A 281 7.14 25.32 9.79
C GLU A 281 7.78 24.00 10.22
N GLY A 282 8.43 23.97 11.39
CA GLY A 282 9.12 22.77 11.90
C GLY A 282 10.49 22.49 11.29
N TYR A 283 10.99 23.37 10.41
CA TYR A 283 12.34 23.26 9.85
C TYR A 283 13.31 24.23 10.54
N ASP A 284 14.49 23.72 10.88
CA ASP A 284 15.61 24.50 11.40
C ASP A 284 16.85 24.32 10.51
N VAL A 285 17.72 25.33 10.51
CA VAL A 285 19.03 25.26 9.84
C VAL A 285 20.06 24.82 10.87
N ILE A 286 20.67 23.67 10.64
CA ILE A 286 21.70 23.10 11.49
C ILE A 286 23.03 23.16 10.74
N PHE A 287 24.06 23.72 11.38
CA PHE A 287 25.41 23.74 10.82
C PHE A 287 26.20 22.56 11.40
N ASN A 288 26.62 21.65 10.52
CA ASN A 288 27.60 20.64 10.89
C ASN A 288 29.00 21.17 10.55
N TYR A 289 29.86 21.28 11.56
CA TYR A 289 31.26 21.72 11.43
C TYR A 289 32.25 20.56 11.51
N ASP A 290 31.77 19.31 11.52
CA ASP A 290 32.63 18.14 11.54
C ASP A 290 33.48 18.06 10.28
N SER A 291 34.77 17.79 10.46
CA SER A 291 35.70 17.67 9.34
C SER A 291 35.30 16.49 8.43
N PRO A 292 35.43 16.58 7.09
CA PRO A 292 34.91 15.58 6.14
C PRO A 292 35.46 14.15 6.27
N ARG A 293 36.39 13.88 7.20
CA ARG A 293 37.02 12.56 7.37
C ARG A 293 36.17 11.54 8.12
N GLN A 294 35.03 11.93 8.71
CA GLN A 294 34.19 11.02 9.50
C GLN A 294 32.77 10.81 8.94
N ALA A 295 32.40 11.45 7.83
CA ALA A 295 31.03 11.42 7.30
C ALA A 295 30.81 10.43 6.13
N LEU A 296 31.81 9.58 5.82
CA LEU A 296 31.75 8.56 4.75
C LEU A 296 32.29 7.21 5.25
N ALA A 297 31.90 6.81 6.46
CA ALA A 297 32.12 5.45 6.96
C ALA A 297 30.78 4.74 7.10
#